data_AF-A0A947CT90-F1
#
_entry.id   AF-A0A947CT90-F1
#
_cell.length_a   1.000
_cell.length_b   1.000
_cell.length_c   1.000
_cell.angle_alpha   90.00
_cell.angle_beta   90.00
_cell.angle_gamma   90.00
#
_symmetry.space_group_name_H-M   'P 1'
#
loop_
_entity.id
_entity.type
_entity.pdbx_description
1 polymer ?
#
loop_
_entity_poly.entity_id
_entity_poly.type
_entity_poly.pdbx_seq_one_letter_code
_entity_poly.pdbx_strand_id
1 'polypeptide(L)' 'MLQSFLGETLGNYRVVGKIASGGMGDVYLAEHVLMRKKAVVKFLRQELTSRTDMLTRFFHEAESAGHIAHP' A
#
# COMPACT_ATOMS: atom_id res chain seq x y z
N MET A 1 -4.56 -7.58 -16.82
CA MET A 1 -5.38 -6.40 -16.48
C MET A 1 -4.77 -5.81 -15.21
N LEU A 2 -4.16 -4.63 -15.25
CA LEU A 2 -3.65 -4.01 -14.01
C LEU A 2 -4.85 -3.81 -13.09
N GLN A 3 -4.88 -4.48 -11.93
CA GLN A 3 -5.92 -4.24 -10.94
C GLN A 3 -5.80 -2.78 -10.48
N SER A 4 -6.81 -1.99 -10.77
CA SER A 4 -6.90 -0.60 -10.37
C SER A 4 -7.73 -0.53 -9.09
N PHE A 5 -7.07 -0.39 -7.96
CA PHE A 5 -7.72 -0.25 -6.64
C PHE A 5 -8.43 1.11 -6.46
N LEU A 6 -8.45 1.96 -7.49
CA LEU A 6 -9.02 3.30 -7.41
C LEU A 6 -10.51 3.26 -7.04
N GLY A 7 -10.88 3.99 -5.99
CA GLY A 7 -12.25 4.04 -5.48
C GLY A 7 -12.59 2.92 -4.48
N GLU A 8 -11.77 1.88 -4.38
CA GLU A 8 -11.97 0.83 -3.39
C GLU A 8 -11.74 1.35 -1.97
N THR A 9 -12.48 0.80 -1.01
CA THR A 9 -12.34 1.11 0.41
C THR A 9 -11.76 -0.10 1.13
N LEU A 10 -10.61 0.09 1.77
CA LEU A 10 -9.87 -0.92 2.50
C LEU A 10 -9.82 -0.52 3.97
N GLY A 11 -10.59 -1.24 4.80
CA GLY A 11 -10.86 -0.80 6.16
C GLY A 11 -11.52 0.58 6.15
N ASN A 12 -10.90 1.56 6.82
CA ASN A 12 -11.42 2.93 6.90
C ASN A 12 -10.83 3.88 5.84
N TYR A 13 -10.08 3.38 4.87
CA TYR A 13 -9.38 4.22 3.89
C TYR A 13 -9.90 3.95 2.48
N ARG A 14 -10.32 5.01 1.79
CA ARG A 14 -10.68 4.94 0.37
C ARG A 14 -9.45 5.26 -0.47
N VAL A 15 -9.14 4.43 -1.46
CA VAL A 15 -8.07 4.67 -2.42
C VAL A 15 -8.51 5.76 -3.40
N VAL A 16 -7.72 6.83 -3.51
CA VAL A 16 -8.07 8.04 -4.25
C VAL A 16 -7.12 8.38 -5.40
N GLY A 17 -5.96 7.72 -5.49
CA GLY A 17 -5.05 7.92 -6.61
C GLY A 17 -3.83 7.01 -6.58
N LYS A 18 -3.29 6.68 -7.75
CA LYS A 18 -2.00 5.99 -7.86
C LYS A 18 -0.86 7.00 -7.70
N ILE A 19 0.13 6.67 -6.86
CA ILE A 19 1.32 7.49 -6.62
C ILE A 19 2.48 6.96 -7.44
N ALA A 20 2.75 5.66 -7.34
CA ALA A 20 3.92 5.04 -7.95
C ALA A 20 3.69 3.57 -8.29
N SER A 21 4.60 3.01 -9.10
CA SER A 21 4.71 1.58 -9.39
C SER A 21 6.17 1.19 -9.34
N GLY A 22 6.46 0.00 -8.80
CA GLY A 22 7.79 -0.58 -8.78
C GLY A 22 7.75 -2.09 -8.98
N GLY A 23 8.92 -2.73 -8.86
CA GLY A 23 9.06 -4.18 -9.07
C GLY A 23 8.21 -5.01 -8.11
N MET A 24 8.06 -4.55 -6.86
CA MET A 24 7.32 -5.28 -5.83
C MET A 24 5.81 -5.05 -5.87
N GLY A 25 5.37 -3.88 -6.33
CA GLY A 25 4.01 -3.44 -6.04
C GLY A 25 3.70 -2.04 -6.54
N ASP A 26 2.45 -1.67 -6.36
CA ASP A 26 1.93 -0.35 -6.64
C ASP A 26 1.67 0.41 -5.33
N VAL A 27 1.88 1.72 -5.35
CA VAL A 27 1.69 2.61 -4.22
C VAL A 27 0.57 3.58 -4.54
N TYR A 28 -0.41 3.69 -3.65
CA TYR A 28 -1.58 4.54 -3.81
C TYR A 28 -1.73 5.51 -2.65
N LEU A 29 -2.31 6.66 -2.94
CA LEU A 29 -2.86 7.59 -1.97
C LEU A 29 -4.24 7.06 -1.55
N ALA A 30 -4.45 6.99 -0.25
CA ALA A 30 -5.74 6.71 0.34
C ALA A 30 -6.13 7.81 1.34
N GLU A 31 -7.42 7.96 1.58
CA GLU A 31 -7.97 8.95 2.48
C GLU A 31 -8.91 8.27 3.47
N HIS A 32 -8.72 8.54 4.76
CA HIS A 32 -9.60 8.03 5.80
C HIS A 32 -11.02 8.60 5.59
N VAL A 33 -12.02 7.73 5.46
CA VAL A 33 -13.37 8.12 5.00
C VAL A 33 -14.06 9.16 5.90
N LEU A 34 -13.81 9.10 7.21
CA LEU A 34 -14.34 10.09 8.18
C LEU A 34 -13.38 11.25 8.46
N MET A 35 -12.15 10.94 8.90
CA MET A 35 -11.18 11.95 9.34
C MET A 35 -10.53 12.75 8.21
N ARG A 36 -10.70 12.35 6.94
CA ARG A 36 -10.03 12.94 5.77
C ARG A 36 -8.50 12.96 5.85
N LYS A 37 -7.93 12.15 6.75
CA LYS A 37 -6.49 11.99 6.90
C LYS A 37 -5.95 11.16 5.74
N LYS A 38 -4.94 11.69 5.06
CA LYS A 38 -4.26 10.98 3.97
C LYS A 38 -3.32 9.91 4.52
N ALA A 39 -3.25 8.79 3.84
CA ALA A 39 -2.32 7.70 4.08
C ALA A 39 -1.81 7.15 2.75
N VAL A 40 -0.68 6.44 2.80
CA VAL A 40 -0.14 5.72 1.65
C VAL A 40 -0.40 4.23 1.85
N VAL A 41 -0.88 3.55 0.81
CA VAL A 41 -1.12 2.10 0.81
C VAL A 41 -0.30 1.47 -0.30
N LYS A 42 0.48 0.44 0.03
CA LYS A 42 1.27 -0.35 -0.92
C LYS A 42 0.62 -1.70 -1.15
N PHE A 43 0.38 -2.05 -2.41
CA PHE A 43 -0.18 -3.34 -2.82
C PHE A 43 0.91 -4.21 -3.43
N LEU A 44 1.06 -5.42 -2.90
CA LEU A 44 1.93 -6.43 -3.47
C LEU A 44 1.30 -7.00 -4.76
N ARG A 45 2.12 -7.18 -5.81
CA ARG A 45 1.65 -7.82 -7.05
C ARG A 45 1.26 -9.27 -6.80
N GLN A 46 0.17 -9.70 -7.43
CA GLN A 46 -0.35 -11.07 -7.26
C GLN A 46 0.68 -12.14 -7.67
N GLU A 47 1.49 -11.89 -8.70
CA GLU A 47 2.57 -12.81 -9.10
C GLU A 47 3.68 -13.01 -8.06
N LEU A 48 3.77 -12.13 -7.05
CA LEU A 48 4.79 -12.19 -5.99
C LEU A 48 4.25 -12.78 -4.68
N THR A 49 2.95 -13.07 -4.58
CA THR A 49 2.36 -13.56 -3.32
C THR A 49 2.75 -15.00 -2.98
N SER A 50 3.12 -15.80 -3.97
CA SER A 50 3.63 -17.18 -3.77
C SER A 50 5.11 -17.22 -3.39
N ARG A 51 5.80 -16.07 -3.43
CA ARG A 51 7.23 -15.95 -3.15
C ARG A 51 7.44 -15.48 -1.71
N THR A 52 7.77 -16.42 -0.83
CA THR A 52 7.98 -16.15 0.60
C THR A 52 9.02 -15.07 0.85
N ASP A 53 10.10 -15.01 0.06
CA ASP A 53 11.13 -13.96 0.15
C ASP A 53 10.58 -12.56 -0.11
N MET A 54 9.63 -12.42 -1.03
CA MET A 54 8.95 -11.17 -1.33
C MET A 54 7.96 -10.78 -0.24
N LEU A 55 7.21 -11.74 0.31
CA LEU A 55 6.34 -11.50 1.46
C LEU A 55 7.15 -11.02 2.67
N THR A 56 8.26 -11.67 3.00
CA THR A 56 9.12 -11.25 4.13
C THR A 56 9.61 -9.82 3.96
N ARG A 57 10.11 -9.47 2.76
CA ARG A 57 10.54 -8.09 2.47
C ARG A 57 9.39 -7.10 2.62
N PHE A 58 8.17 -7.48 2.23
CA PHE A 58 7.00 -6.62 2.28
C PHE A 58 6.69 -6.23 3.72
N PHE A 59 6.66 -7.22 4.61
CA PHE A 59 6.39 -7.01 6.03
C PHE A 59 7.54 -6.26 6.72
N HIS A 60 8.79 -6.59 6.40
CA HIS A 60 9.95 -5.86 6.96
C HIS A 60 9.95 -4.37 6.59
N GLU A 61 9.55 -4.03 5.36
CA GLU A 61 9.44 -2.62 4.94
C GLU A 61 8.32 -1.90 5.72
N ALA A 62 7.18 -2.56 5.91
CA ALA A 62 6.07 -2.00 6.70
C ALA A 62 6.46 -1.77 8.17
N GLU A 63 7.15 -2.74 8.78
CA GLU A 63 7.66 -2.62 10.15
C GLU A 63 8.69 -1.48 10.26
N SER A 64 9.66 -1.44 9.35
CA SER A 64 10.69 -0.41 9.32
C SER A 64 10.09 1.00 9.16
N ALA A 65 9.09 1.15 8.29
CA ALA A 65 8.39 2.41 8.08
C ALA A 65 7.58 2.84 9.32
N GLY A 66 6.97 1.88 10.04
CA GLY A 66 6.23 2.15 11.27
C GLY A 66 7.11 2.61 12.44
N HIS A 67 8.38 2.19 12.48
CA HIS A 67 9.33 2.57 13.51
C HIS A 67 9.99 3.94 13.28
N ILE A 68 9.87 4.52 12.08
CA ILE A 68 10.41 5.86 11.79
C ILE A 68 9.43 6.92 12.31
N ALA A 69 9.73 7.47 13.49
CA ALA A 69 9.11 8.67 14.01
C ALA A 69 10.15 9.80 14.06
N HIS A 70 10.20 10.63 13.02
CA HIS A 70 10.96 11.88 13.00
C HIS A 70 10.07 13.03 12.53
N PRO A 71 10.06 14.19 13.22
CA PRO A 71 9.20 15.34 12.93
C PRO A 71 9.59 16.10 11.66
#